data_AF-F1T6E0-F1
#
_entry.id   AF-F1T6E0-F1
#
_cell.length_a   1.000
_cell.length_b   1.000
_cell.length_c   1.000
_cell.angle_alpha   90.00
_cell.angle_beta   90.00
_cell.angle_gamma   90.00
#
_symmetry.space_group_name_H-M   'P 1'
#
loop_
_entity.id
_entity.type
_entity.pdbx_description
1 polymer ?
#
loop_
_entity_poly.entity_id
_entity_poly.type
_entity_poly.pdbx_seq_one_letter_code
_entity_poly.pdbx_strand_id
1 'polypeptide(L)'
;MSLEAHPQQLKPRTACIFVISDSRGETAAKVVEAAADQFEEGSVIVKQLGNVTSVEMVMEYLEKNMNNDVPVAVFHTIVNEPLRRELRRAFDDHEISSVDLLGPAITVLSTLTHRDPLYVAGHRAHTVIEKL
;
A
#
# COMPACT_ATOMS: atom_id res chain seq x y z
N MET A 1 30.70 28.96 32.49
CA MET A 1 29.50 29.06 31.63
C MET A 1 29.78 28.27 30.37
N SER A 2 29.39 26.99 30.36
CA SER A 2 29.47 26.15 29.17
C SER A 2 28.07 26.18 28.54
N LEU A 3 27.98 26.66 27.30
CA LEU A 3 26.78 26.52 26.49
C LEU A 3 26.69 25.07 26.06
N GLU A 4 25.80 24.30 26.70
CA GLU A 4 25.38 23.01 26.16
C GLU A 4 24.48 23.27 24.96
N ALA A 5 24.98 22.90 23.78
CA ALA A 5 24.18 22.80 22.57
C ALA A 5 23.05 21.79 22.84
N HIS A 6 21.83 22.28 22.97
CA HIS A 6 20.65 21.42 22.99
C HIS A 6 20.56 20.72 21.63
N PRO A 7 20.61 19.37 21.56
CA PRO A 7 20.28 18.69 20.33
C PRO A 7 18.85 19.07 19.98
N GLN A 8 18.65 19.66 18.79
CA GLN A 8 17.31 19.84 18.25
C GLN A 8 16.69 18.45 18.18
N GLN A 9 15.71 18.18 19.04
CA GLN A 9 14.87 16.99 18.94
C GLN A 9 14.28 17.01 17.53
N LEU A 10 14.77 16.12 16.66
CA LEU A 10 14.17 15.85 15.37
C LEU A 10 12.71 15.50 15.66
N LYS A 11 11.77 16.34 15.23
CA LYS A 11 10.36 15.98 15.27
C LYS A 11 10.21 14.62 14.57
N PRO A 12 9.48 13.66 15.16
CA PRO A 12 9.23 12.39 14.50
C PRO A 12 8.64 12.68 13.12
N ARG A 13 9.28 12.13 12.08
CA ARG A 13 8.83 12.29 10.70
C ARG A 13 7.57 11.43 10.53
N THR A 14 6.41 12.06 10.38
CA THR A 14 5.19 11.36 9.98
C THR A 14 5.27 10.99 8.50
N ALA A 15 5.13 9.70 8.18
CA ALA A 15 5.01 9.22 6.81
C ALA A 15 3.53 9.17 6.38
N CYS A 16 3.26 9.48 5.12
CA CYS A 16 1.94 9.30 4.52
C CYS A 16 1.91 8.02 3.69
N ILE A 17 1.03 7.09 4.06
CA ILE A 17 0.87 5.81 3.39
C ILE A 17 -0.44 5.83 2.60
N PHE A 18 -0.35 5.60 1.31
CA PHE A 18 -1.51 5.47 0.45
C PHE A 18 -1.88 4.00 0.28
N VAL A 19 -3.13 3.66 0.57
CA VAL A 19 -3.70 2.33 0.37
C VAL A 19 -4.56 2.36 -0.89
N ILE A 20 -4.19 1.58 -1.90
CA ILE A 20 -4.83 1.60 -3.23
C ILE A 20 -5.41 0.21 -3.55
N SER A 21 -6.67 0.14 -4.01
CA SER A 21 -7.31 -1.14 -4.37
C SER A 21 -8.36 -1.01 -5.47
N ASP A 22 -8.47 -2.04 -6.31
CA ASP A 22 -9.54 -2.25 -7.29
C ASP A 22 -10.85 -2.77 -6.65
N SER A 23 -10.86 -2.93 -5.32
CA SER A 23 -12.04 -3.17 -4.48
C SER A 23 -12.04 -2.17 -3.31
N ARG A 24 -12.38 -2.59 -2.08
CA ARG A 24 -12.50 -1.66 -0.94
C ARG A 24 -11.16 -1.23 -0.34
N GLY A 25 -10.09 -2.03 -0.46
CA GLY A 25 -8.79 -1.76 0.15
C GLY A 25 -8.64 -2.14 1.63
N GLU A 26 -9.64 -2.81 2.22
CA GLU A 26 -9.61 -3.24 3.63
C GLU A 26 -8.44 -4.17 3.96
N THR A 27 -8.03 -5.03 3.02
CA THR A 27 -6.89 -5.94 3.22
C THR A 27 -5.59 -5.18 3.36
N ALA A 28 -5.31 -4.24 2.44
CA ALA A 28 -4.11 -3.43 2.48
C ALA A 28 -4.08 -2.52 3.71
N ALA A 29 -5.22 -1.91 4.07
CA ALA A 29 -5.33 -1.08 5.26
C ALA A 29 -4.96 -1.87 6.53
N LYS A 30 -5.45 -3.09 6.69
CA LYS A 30 -5.11 -3.95 7.85
C LYS A 30 -3.64 -4.34 7.90
N VAL A 31 -3.00 -4.58 6.76
CA VAL A 31 -1.56 -4.86 6.71
C VAL A 31 -0.76 -3.63 7.12
N VAL A 32 -1.13 -2.45 6.62
CA VAL A 32 -0.49 -1.18 6.98
C VAL A 32 -0.69 -0.87 8.47
N GLU A 33 -1.90 -1.06 8.99
CA GLU A 33 -2.23 -0.88 10.42
C GLU A 33 -1.36 -1.79 11.30
N ALA A 34 -1.32 -3.09 11.01
CA ALA A 34 -0.49 -4.04 11.76
C ALA A 34 1.02 -3.71 11.69
N ALA A 35 1.50 -3.16 10.56
CA ALA A 35 2.87 -2.70 10.44
C ALA A 35 3.12 -1.39 11.21
N ALA A 36 2.15 -0.46 11.18
CA ALA A 36 2.22 0.83 11.86
C ALA A 36 2.25 0.68 13.40
N ASP A 37 1.63 -0.38 13.94
CA ASP A 37 1.68 -0.71 15.38
C ASP A 37 3.10 -0.96 15.90
N GLN A 38 4.09 -1.13 15.02
CA GLN A 38 5.51 -1.26 15.39
C GLN A 38 6.23 0.09 15.54
N PHE A 39 5.54 1.21 15.35
CA PHE A 39 6.09 2.57 15.40
C PHE A 39 5.38 3.42 16.46
N GLU A 40 6.00 4.55 16.83
CA GLU A 40 5.40 5.50 17.77
C GLU A 40 4.09 6.10 17.21
N GLU A 41 3.16 6.45 18.10
CA GLU A 41 1.90 7.09 17.72
C GLU A 41 2.14 8.35 16.89
N GLY A 42 1.40 8.51 15.79
CA GLY A 42 1.54 9.63 14.86
C GLY A 42 2.69 9.51 13.85
N SER A 43 3.44 8.39 13.85
CA SER A 43 4.49 8.14 12.84
C SER A 43 3.94 7.88 11.44
N VAL A 44 2.67 7.46 11.33
CA VAL A 44 2.05 7.06 10.07
C VAL A 44 0.65 7.68 9.94
N ILE A 45 0.36 8.26 8.79
CA ILE A 45 -0.99 8.67 8.36
C ILE A 45 -1.38 7.82 7.16
N VAL A 46 -2.52 7.15 7.24
CA VAL A 46 -3.05 6.32 6.15
C VAL A 46 -4.13 7.07 5.38
N LYS A 47 -4.01 7.08 4.05
CA LYS A 47 -5.02 7.58 3.11
C LYS A 47 -5.43 6.46 2.17
N GLN A 48 -6.73 6.28 1.92
CA GLN A 48 -7.22 5.12 1.17
C GLN A 48 -8.00 5.53 -0.08
N LEU A 49 -7.72 4.84 -1.19
CA LEU A 49 -8.45 4.91 -2.45
C LEU A 49 -8.88 3.49 -2.86
N GLY A 50 -10.18 3.24 -2.79
CA GLY A 50 -10.79 2.02 -3.30
C GLY A 50 -11.41 2.20 -4.69
N ASN A 51 -11.88 1.10 -5.27
CA ASN A 51 -12.54 0.99 -6.57
C ASN A 51 -11.72 1.60 -7.72
N VAL A 52 -10.40 1.42 -7.67
CA VAL A 52 -9.51 1.89 -8.72
C VAL A 52 -9.73 1.10 -10.00
N THR A 53 -9.88 1.83 -11.10
CA THR A 53 -10.08 1.25 -12.43
C THR A 53 -9.03 1.69 -13.46
N SER A 54 -8.19 2.68 -13.13
CA SER A 54 -7.16 3.18 -14.06
C SER A 54 -5.96 3.78 -13.32
N VAL A 55 -4.84 3.93 -14.03
CA VAL A 55 -3.62 4.57 -13.51
C VAL A 55 -3.87 6.06 -13.25
N GLU A 56 -4.56 6.74 -14.16
CA GLU A 56 -4.85 8.17 -14.09
C GLU A 56 -5.59 8.51 -12.80
N MET A 57 -6.59 7.70 -12.42
CA MET A 57 -7.32 7.87 -11.17
C MET A 57 -6.38 7.83 -9.96
N VAL A 58 -5.41 6.92 -9.94
CA VAL A 58 -4.45 6.81 -8.84
C VAL A 58 -3.52 8.00 -8.83
N MET A 59 -2.95 8.36 -9.98
CA MET A 59 -1.99 9.46 -10.07
C MET A 59 -2.64 10.81 -9.71
N GLU A 60 -3.86 11.09 -10.17
CA GLU A 60 -4.61 12.27 -9.77
C GLU A 60 -4.91 12.30 -8.27
N TYR A 61 -5.25 11.15 -7.70
CA TYR A 61 -5.50 11.06 -6.26
C TYR A 61 -4.23 11.33 -5.45
N LEU A 62 -3.10 10.76 -5.87
CA LEU A 62 -1.80 10.99 -5.25
C LEU A 62 -1.42 12.48 -5.35
N GLU A 63 -1.50 13.08 -6.54
CA GLU A 63 -1.19 14.50 -6.75
C GLU A 63 -2.01 15.42 -5.83
N LYS A 64 -3.31 15.17 -5.68
CA LYS A 64 -4.21 15.97 -4.83
C LYS A 64 -3.95 15.80 -3.33
N ASN A 65 -3.26 14.73 -2.92
CA ASN A 65 -3.14 14.34 -1.52
C ASN A 65 -1.71 14.26 -1.00
N MET A 66 -0.70 14.33 -1.87
CA MET A 66 0.71 14.36 -1.50
C MET A 66 1.11 15.75 -1.03
N ASN A 67 2.09 15.78 -0.13
CA ASN A 67 2.78 16.99 0.29
C ASN A 67 4.29 16.74 0.09
N ASN A 68 4.96 17.65 -0.60
CA ASN A 68 6.36 17.50 -1.01
C ASN A 68 7.33 17.30 0.17
N ASP A 69 6.96 17.76 1.37
CA ASP A 69 7.80 17.64 2.57
C ASP A 69 7.52 16.37 3.41
N VAL A 70 6.59 15.52 2.96
CA VAL A 70 6.15 14.33 3.69
C VAL A 70 6.63 13.07 2.95
N PRO A 71 7.35 12.15 3.60
CA PRO A 71 7.70 10.86 3.01
C PRO A 71 6.46 10.06 2.63
N VAL A 72 6.45 9.46 1.43
CA VAL A 72 5.30 8.74 0.89
C VAL A 72 5.65 7.32 0.49
N ALA A 73 4.72 6.39 0.75
CA ALA A 73 4.71 5.07 0.13
C ALA A 73 3.29 4.63 -0.24
N VAL A 74 3.18 3.72 -1.20
CA VAL A 74 1.92 3.13 -1.67
C VAL A 74 1.87 1.65 -1.29
N PHE A 75 0.79 1.19 -0.68
CA PHE A 75 0.49 -0.23 -0.47
C PHE A 75 -0.76 -0.56 -1.27
N HIS A 76 -0.71 -1.61 -2.09
CA HIS A 76 -1.82 -1.89 -2.99
C HIS A 76 -2.23 -3.36 -3.06
N THR A 77 -3.52 -3.54 -3.29
CA THR A 77 -4.17 -4.84 -3.52
C THR A 77 -4.95 -4.74 -4.82
N ILE A 78 -4.24 -4.87 -5.95
CA ILE A 78 -4.80 -4.84 -7.31
C ILE A 78 -4.76 -6.25 -7.87
N VAL A 79 -5.92 -6.86 -8.09
CA VAL A 79 -6.00 -8.21 -8.67
C VAL A 79 -5.92 -8.17 -10.19
N ASN A 80 -6.46 -7.13 -10.83
CA ASN A 80 -6.37 -6.96 -12.28
C ASN A 80 -4.89 -6.85 -12.72
N GLU A 81 -4.38 -7.86 -13.43
CA GLU A 81 -2.97 -7.94 -13.79
C GLU A 81 -2.51 -6.81 -14.73
N PRO A 82 -3.23 -6.44 -15.81
CA PRO A 82 -2.88 -5.29 -16.63
C PRO A 82 -2.73 -4.00 -15.83
N LEU A 83 -3.75 -3.65 -15.03
CA LEU A 83 -3.75 -2.45 -14.20
C LEU A 83 -2.62 -2.46 -13.16
N ARG A 84 -2.39 -3.62 -12.53
CA ARG A 84 -1.29 -3.78 -11.56
C ARG A 84 0.08 -3.51 -12.20
N ARG A 85 0.31 -4.03 -13.42
CA ARG A 85 1.55 -3.82 -14.16
C ARG A 85 1.72 -2.35 -14.58
N GLU A 86 0.65 -1.72 -15.03
CA GLU A 86 0.68 -0.30 -15.42
C GLU A 86 0.92 0.61 -14.22
N LEU A 87 0.27 0.35 -13.09
CA LEU A 87 0.51 1.08 -11.83
C LEU A 87 1.93 0.93 -11.33
N ARG A 88 2.50 -0.29 -11.38
CA ARG A 88 3.90 -0.51 -11.00
C ARG A 88 4.84 0.36 -11.83
N ARG A 89 4.66 0.40 -13.14
CA ARG A 89 5.45 1.27 -14.03
C ARG A 89 5.28 2.74 -13.67
N ALA A 90 4.04 3.18 -13.46
CA ALA A 90 3.78 4.57 -13.07
C ALA A 90 4.46 4.95 -11.75
N PHE A 91 4.44 4.06 -10.75
CA PHE A 91 5.13 4.28 -9.48
C PHE A 91 6.66 4.32 -9.66
N ASP A 92 7.22 3.40 -10.44
CA ASP A 92 8.65 3.38 -10.75
C ASP A 92 9.07 4.68 -11.48
N ASP A 93 8.30 5.12 -12.47
CA ASP A 93 8.55 6.33 -13.26
C ASP A 93 8.48 7.64 -12.43
N HIS A 94 7.71 7.63 -11.34
CA HIS A 94 7.54 8.78 -10.43
C HIS A 94 8.36 8.63 -9.14
N GLU A 95 9.24 7.62 -9.06
CA GLU A 95 10.06 7.32 -7.88
C GLU A 95 9.23 7.11 -6.59
N ILE A 96 8.00 6.60 -6.74
CA ILE A 96 7.09 6.33 -5.63
C ILE A 96 7.35 4.91 -5.12
N SER A 97 7.81 4.81 -3.88
CA SER A 97 7.96 3.52 -3.20
C SER A 97 6.60 2.81 -3.09
N SER A 98 6.48 1.60 -3.65
CA SER A 98 5.23 0.84 -3.63
C SER A 98 5.40 -0.62 -3.21
N VAL A 99 4.37 -1.17 -2.58
CA VAL A 99 4.29 -2.57 -2.11
C VAL A 99 3.03 -3.23 -2.67
N ASP A 100 3.23 -4.26 -3.49
CA ASP A 100 2.19 -5.15 -3.96
C ASP A 100 1.92 -6.27 -2.95
N LEU A 101 0.77 -6.21 -2.28
CA LEU A 101 0.43 -7.16 -1.23
C LEU A 101 -0.24 -8.45 -1.74
N LEU A 102 -0.73 -8.46 -2.99
CA LEU A 102 -1.48 -9.62 -3.51
C LEU A 102 -0.79 -10.33 -4.67
N GLY A 103 -0.10 -9.63 -5.57
CA GLY A 103 0.52 -10.25 -6.74
C GLY A 103 1.44 -11.43 -6.38
N PRO A 104 2.38 -11.29 -5.43
CA PRO A 104 3.22 -12.41 -5.00
C PRO A 104 2.43 -13.58 -4.42
N ALA A 105 1.43 -13.31 -3.57
CA ALA A 105 0.59 -14.36 -2.97
C ALA A 105 -0.24 -15.11 -4.03
N ILE A 106 -0.85 -14.38 -4.97
CA ILE A 106 -1.59 -14.94 -6.10
C ILE A 106 -0.68 -15.83 -6.96
N THR A 107 0.56 -15.39 -7.20
CA THR A 107 1.55 -16.14 -8.01
C THR A 107 1.92 -17.47 -7.35
N VAL A 108 2.18 -17.45 -6.03
CA VAL A 108 2.46 -18.67 -5.26
C VAL A 108 1.27 -19.62 -5.29
N LEU A 109 0.04 -19.14 -5.04
CA LEU A 109 -1.15 -19.97 -5.05
C LEU A 109 -1.46 -20.54 -6.43
N SER A 110 -1.30 -19.76 -7.50
CA SER A 110 -1.45 -20.24 -8.87
C SER A 110 -0.49 -21.39 -9.18
N THR A 111 0.78 -21.24 -8.76
CA THR A 111 1.82 -22.26 -8.91
C THR A 111 1.47 -23.55 -8.15
N LEU A 112 1.06 -23.44 -6.88
CA LEU A 112 0.75 -24.59 -6.03
C LEU A 112 -0.53 -25.31 -6.43
N THR A 113 -1.52 -24.59 -6.94
CA THR A 113 -2.83 -25.15 -7.33
C THR A 113 -2.88 -25.60 -8.78
N HIS A 114 -1.88 -25.21 -9.60
CA HIS A 114 -1.87 -25.37 -11.06
C HIS A 114 -3.13 -24.79 -11.72
N ARG A 115 -3.57 -23.62 -11.23
CA ARG A 115 -4.75 -22.91 -11.74
C ARG A 115 -4.45 -21.45 -11.97
N ASP A 116 -5.10 -20.90 -12.99
CA ASP A 116 -5.08 -19.46 -13.23
C ASP A 116 -5.97 -18.73 -12.20
N PRO A 117 -5.55 -17.56 -11.72
CA PRO A 117 -6.40 -16.71 -10.90
C PRO A 117 -7.63 -16.21 -11.69
N LEU A 118 -8.75 -16.02 -11.00
CA LEU A 118 -9.96 -15.47 -11.62
C LEU A 118 -9.83 -13.97 -11.97
N TYR A 119 -8.91 -13.27 -11.32
CA TYR A 119 -8.70 -11.81 -11.46
C TYR A 119 -9.96 -10.96 -11.24
N VAL A 120 -10.90 -11.44 -10.41
CA VAL A 120 -12.13 -10.73 -10.05
C VAL A 120 -11.96 -9.97 -8.73
N ALA A 121 -11.98 -8.64 -8.81
CA ALA A 121 -11.89 -7.79 -7.63
C ALA A 121 -13.09 -8.02 -6.69
N GLY A 122 -12.83 -8.06 -5.38
CA GLY A 122 -13.86 -8.28 -4.36
C GLY A 122 -14.46 -9.69 -4.32
N HIS A 123 -13.98 -10.63 -5.15
CA HIS A 123 -14.42 -12.02 -5.09
C HIS A 123 -14.08 -12.65 -3.73
N ARG A 124 -15.06 -13.32 -3.12
CA ARG A 124 -14.90 -14.04 -1.85
C ARG A 124 -15.08 -15.54 -2.08
N ALA A 125 -13.99 -16.27 -2.06
CA ALA A 125 -14.00 -17.73 -2.09
C ALA A 125 -14.11 -18.29 -0.67
N HIS A 126 -14.79 -19.42 -0.52
CA HIS A 126 -14.76 -20.19 0.71
C HIS A 126 -13.38 -20.85 0.87
N THR A 127 -12.63 -20.47 1.90
CA THR A 127 -11.31 -21.03 2.20
C THR A 127 -11.36 -21.69 3.58
N VAL A 128 -10.86 -22.91 3.70
CA VAL A 128 -10.71 -23.59 4.99
C VAL A 128 -9.39 -23.16 5.61
N ILE A 129 -9.43 -22.56 6.80
CA ILE A 129 -8.25 -22.22 7.59
C ILE A 129 -8.25 -23.17 8.79
N GLU A 130 -7.35 -24.15 8.77
CA GLU A 130 -7.12 -25.03 9.91
C GLU A 130 -6.21 -24.31 10.92
N LYS A 131 -6.71 -24.10 12.14
CA LYS A 131 -5.93 -23.54 13.24
C LYS A 131 -5.36 -24.69 14.07
N LEU A 132 -4.08 -24.59 14.38
CA LEU A 132 -3.43 -25.44 15.38
C LEU A 132 -3.87 -25.07 16.79
#